data_AF-A0A818VWL6-F1
#
_entry.id   AF-A0A818VWL6-F1
#
_cell.length_a   1.000
_cell.length_b   1.000
_cell.length_c   1.000
_cell.angle_alpha   90.00
_cell.angle_beta   90.00
_cell.angle_gamma   90.00
#
_symmetry.space_group_name_H-M   'P 1'
#
loop_
_entity.id
_entity.type
_entity.pdbx_description
1 polymer ?
#
loop_
_entity_poly.entity_id
_entity_poly.type
_entity_poly.pdbx_seq_one_letter_code
_entity_poly.pdbx_strand_id
1 'polypeptide(L)' 'MKIIRFKIIRGSAADTQAIAQVVTYQLDFLSTEMNEPPLVRVAANCVRRLIYQYRDDFVAGMIVAGWDKKLGGQVNT' A
#
# COMPACT_ATOMS: atom_id res chain seq x y z
N MET A 1 -4.52 -8.35 13.55
CA MET A 1 -3.11 -7.95 13.34
C MET A 1 -2.92 -7.66 11.86
N LYS A 2 -2.79 -6.39 11.46
CA LYS A 2 -2.53 -5.99 10.07
C LYS A 2 -1.02 -6.00 9.84
N ILE A 3 -0.52 -7.00 9.13
CA ILE A 3 0.90 -7.16 8.82
C ILE A 3 1.12 -6.66 7.39
N ILE A 4 0.83 -5.38 7.11
CA ILE A 4 1.18 -4.74 5.82
C ILE A 4 2.13 -3.59 6.14
N ARG A 5 3.29 -3.59 5.50
CA ARG A 5 4.38 -2.65 5.69
C ARG A 5 4.74 -2.05 4.34
N PHE A 6 4.91 -0.73 4.33
CA PHE A 6 5.35 0.04 3.19
C PHE A 6 6.81 0.45 3.41
N LYS A 7 7.67 0.24 2.42
CA LYS A 7 9.07 0.67 2.43
C LYS A 7 9.31 1.57 1.22
N ILE A 8 9.98 2.70 1.46
CA ILE A 8 10.34 3.66 0.42
C ILE A 8 11.62 3.19 -0.26
N ILE A 9 11.64 3.15 -1.60
CA ILE A 9 12.82 2.83 -2.41
C ILE A 9 13.43 4.10 -3.01
N ARG A 10 12.57 4.98 -3.54
CA ARG A 10 12.96 6.22 -4.23
C ARG A 10 11.87 7.28 -4.04
N GLY A 11 12.25 8.55 -4.04
CA GLY A 11 11.35 9.70 -3.88
C GLY A 11 11.49 10.41 -2.53
N SER A 12 10.75 11.51 -2.37
CA SER A 12 10.67 12.27 -1.12
C SER A 12 10.03 11.43 -0.01
N ALA A 13 10.65 11.43 1.17
CA ALA A 13 10.13 10.71 2.33
C ALA A 13 8.77 11.27 2.79
N ALA A 14 8.55 12.59 2.63
CA ALA A 14 7.28 13.23 3.00
C ALA A 14 6.14 12.80 2.07
N ASP A 15 6.37 12.84 0.76
CA ASP A 15 5.35 12.49 -0.25
C ASP A 15 5.00 11.00 -0.16
N THR A 16 6.00 10.16 0.04
CA THR A 16 5.78 8.71 0.20
C THR A 16 5.14 8.34 1.53
N GLN A 17 5.38 9.09 2.61
CA GLN A 17 4.61 8.96 3.85
C GLN A 17 3.14 9.35 3.65
N ALA A 18 2.86 10.45 2.95
CA ALA A 18 1.50 10.87 2.67
C ALA A 18 0.75 9.80 1.87
N ILE A 19 1.37 9.25 0.82
CA ILE A 19 0.79 8.14 0.04
C ILE A 19 0.57 6.90 0.92
N ALA A 20 1.53 6.53 1.77
CA ALA A 20 1.38 5.40 2.68
C ALA A 20 0.20 5.58 3.65
N GLN A 21 -0.02 6.80 4.15
CA GLN A 21 -1.16 7.12 5.02
C GLN A 21 -2.49 7.00 4.26
N VAL A 22 -2.59 7.57 3.05
CA VAL A 22 -3.80 7.46 2.20
C VAL A 22 -4.14 6.01 1.90
N VAL A 23 -3.15 5.19 1.56
CA VAL A 23 -3.35 3.76 1.30
C VAL A 23 -3.79 3.02 2.54
N THR A 24 -3.18 3.33 3.70
CA THR A 24 -3.56 2.70 4.97
C THR A 24 -5.02 3.01 5.29
N TYR A 25 -5.45 4.25 5.10
CA TYR A 25 -6.85 4.66 5.26
C TYR A 25 -7.79 3.91 4.31
N GLN A 26 -7.44 3.80 3.02
CA GLN A 26 -8.25 3.03 2.05
C GLN A 26 -8.37 1.55 2.44
N LEU A 27 -7.28 0.95 2.92
CA LEU A 27 -7.27 -0.44 3.39
C LEU A 27 -8.08 -0.63 4.66
N ASP A 28 -8.07 0.36 5.56
CA ASP A 28 -8.91 0.36 6.77
C ASP A 28 -10.39 0.45 6.42
N PHE A 29 -10.75 1.31 5.48
CA PHE A 29 -12.10 1.44 4.96
C PHE A 29 -12.58 0.14 4.29
N LEU A 30 -11.79 -0.40 3.35
CA LEU A 30 -12.07 -1.68 2.69
C LEU A 30 -12.21 -2.84 3.69
N SER A 31 -11.35 -2.87 4.71
CA SER A 31 -11.42 -3.88 5.77
C SER A 31 -12.71 -3.80 6.57
N THR A 32 -13.23 -2.59 6.75
CA THR A 32 -14.47 -2.32 7.49
C THR A 32 -15.68 -2.71 6.66
N GLU A 33 -15.72 -2.32 5.38
CA GLU A 33 -16.81 -2.67 4.47
C GLU A 33 -16.90 -4.19 4.22
N MET A 34 -15.76 -4.83 3.96
CA MET A 34 -15.71 -6.26 3.64
C MET A 34 -15.77 -7.15 4.88
N ASN A 35 -15.63 -6.57 6.08
CA ASN A 35 -15.47 -7.29 7.35
C ASN A 35 -14.35 -8.37 7.32
N GLU A 36 -13.41 -8.24 6.38
CA GLU A 36 -12.31 -9.17 6.11
C GLU A 36 -11.00 -8.37 6.06
N PRO A 37 -9.88 -8.89 6.60
CA PRO A 37 -8.58 -8.24 6.44
C PRO A 37 -8.20 -8.13 4.95
N PRO A 38 -7.71 -6.97 4.50
CA PRO A 38 -7.40 -6.76 3.09
C PRO A 38 -6.18 -7.60 2.67
N LEU A 39 -6.22 -8.11 1.45
CA LEU A 39 -5.12 -8.87 0.86
C LEU A 39 -3.93 -7.96 0.55
N VAL A 40 -2.71 -8.50 0.67
CA VAL A 40 -1.47 -7.74 0.36
C VAL A 40 -1.48 -7.25 -1.10
N ARG A 41 -2.05 -8.06 -2.02
CA ARG A 41 -2.23 -7.69 -3.43
C ARG A 41 -3.13 -6.46 -3.63
N VAL A 42 -4.16 -6.30 -2.80
CA VAL A 42 -5.07 -5.14 -2.86
C VAL A 42 -4.31 -3.88 -2.43
N ALA A 43 -3.53 -3.97 -1.34
CA ALA A 43 -2.65 -2.88 -0.91
C ALA A 43 -1.64 -2.48 -1.99
N ALA A 44 -0.99 -3.45 -2.63
CA ALA A 44 -0.04 -3.20 -3.72
C ALA A 44 -0.69 -2.47 -4.90
N ASN A 45 -1.89 -2.89 -5.30
CA ASN A 45 -2.62 -2.25 -6.39
C ASN A 45 -3.07 -0.81 -6.04
N CYS A 46 -3.45 -0.53 -4.79
CA CYS A 46 -3.77 0.82 -4.34
C CYS A 46 -2.55 1.74 -4.41
N VAL A 47 -1.41 1.31 -3.84
CA VAL A 47 -0.14 2.06 -3.90
C VAL A 47 0.24 2.36 -5.35
N ARG A 48 0.24 1.32 -6.20
CA ARG A 48 0.58 1.46 -7.61
C ARG A 48 -0.32 2.48 -8.29
N ARG A 49 -1.63 2.41 -8.07
CA ARG A 49 -2.59 3.36 -8.66
C ARG A 49 -2.32 4.80 -8.24
N LEU A 50 -2.06 5.04 -6.96
CA LEU A 50 -1.74 6.38 -6.46
C LEU A 50 -0.43 6.91 -7.06
N ILE A 51 0.63 6.09 -7.06
CA ILE A 51 1.90 6.48 -7.68
C ILE A 51 1.73 6.77 -9.17
N TYR A 52 0.94 5.97 -9.90
CA TYR A 52 0.66 6.23 -11.32
C TYR A 52 -0.19 7.47 -11.53
N GLN A 53 -1.14 7.75 -10.65
CA GLN A 53 -2.02 8.92 -10.75
C GLN A 53 -1.25 10.22 -10.49
N TYR A 54 -0.32 10.20 -9.54
CA TYR A 54 0.51 11.34 -9.20
C TYR A 54 1.93 11.25 -9.77
N ARG A 55 2.15 10.44 -10.82
CA ARG A 55 3.48 10.22 -11.42
C ARG A 55 4.13 11.50 -11.97
N ASP A 56 3.30 12.47 -12.35
CA ASP A 56 3.74 13.74 -12.90
C ASP A 56 4.14 14.72 -11.78
N ASP A 57 3.60 14.52 -10.57
CA ASP A 57 3.92 15.29 -9.36
C ASP A 57 5.02 14.62 -8.51
N PHE A 58 5.16 13.29 -8.58
CA PHE A 58 6.09 12.51 -7.76
C PHE A 58 6.76 11.37 -8.54
N VAL A 59 8.10 11.32 -8.48
CA VAL A 59 8.88 10.14 -8.88
C VAL A 59 9.19 9.32 -7.64
N ALA A 60 8.25 8.44 -7.26
CA ALA A 60 8.39 7.59 -6.08
C ALA A 60 8.28 6.10 -6.41
N GLY A 61 9.10 5.28 -5.76
CA GLY A 61 9.03 3.83 -5.79
C GLY A 61 8.84 3.28 -4.39
N MET A 62 7.83 2.43 -4.18
CA MET A 62 7.48 1.88 -2.87
C MET A 62 7.33 0.36 -2.95
N ILE A 63 7.87 -0.34 -1.95
CA ILE A 63 7.64 -1.77 -1.74
C ILE A 63 6.48 -1.93 -0.77
N VAL A 64 5.54 -2.79 -1.15
CA VAL A 64 4.44 -3.25 -0.31
C VAL A 64 4.73 -4.69 0.10
N ALA A 65 5.04 -4.89 1.38
CA ALA A 65 5.26 -6.21 1.94
C ALA A 65 4.19 -6.50 2.99
N GLY A 66 3.68 -7.72 3.03
CA GLY A 66 2.76 -8.09 4.09
C GLY A 66 2.44 -9.56 4.16
N TRP A 67 1.54 -9.91 5.07
CA TRP A 67 1.04 -11.27 5.22
C TRP A 67 -0.49 -11.27 5.25
N ASP A 68 -1.10 -12.17 4.47
CA ASP A 68 -2.53 -12.45 4.50
C ASP A 68 -2.82 -13.96 4.65
N LYS A 69 -4.05 -14.30 5.06
CA LYS A 69 -4.44 -15.68 5.34
C LYS A 69 -4.60 -16.55 4.08
N LYS A 70 -4.80 -15.96 2.89
CA LYS A 70 -5.08 -16.72 1.66
C LYS A 70 -3.79 -17.14 0.96
N LEU A 71 -2.83 -16.22 0.85
CA LEU A 71 -1.60 -16.38 0.08
C LEU A 71 -0.34 -16.31 0.95
N GLY A 72 -0.47 -16.07 2.26
CA GLY A 72 0.66 -15.99 3.18
C GLY A 72 1.44 -14.69 3.03
N GLY A 73 2.77 -14.78 3.21
CA GLY A 73 3.69 -13.65 3.10
C GLY A 73 3.93 -13.26 1.65
N GLN A 74 3.63 -12.02 1.28
CA GLN A 74 3.79 -11.50 -0.07
C GLN A 74 4.57 -10.18 -0.06
N VAL A 75 5.36 -9.95 -1.12
CA VAL A 75 6.08 -8.70 -1.36
C VAL A 75 5.83 -8.28 -2.80
N ASN A 76 5.38 -7.04 -2.99
CA ASN A 76 5.12 -6.42 -4.29
C ASN A 76 5.88 -5.10 -4.39
N THR A 77 6.46 -4.82 -5.56
CA THR A 77 7.21 -3.62 -5.90
C THR A 77 6.50 -2.79 -6.95
#